data_AF-A0AAE3T1W2-F1
#
_entry.id   AF-A0AAE3T1W2-F1
#
_cell.length_a   1.000
_cell.length_b   1.000
_cell.length_c   1.000
_cell.angle_alpha   90.00
_cell.angle_beta   90.00
_cell.angle_gamma   90.00
#
_symmetry.space_group_name_H-M   'P 1'
#
loop_
_entity.id
_entity.type
_entity.pdbx_description
1 polymer ?
#
loop_
_entity_poly.entity_id
_entity_poly.type
_entity_poly.pdbx_seq_one_letter_code
_entity_poly.pdbx_strand_id
1 'polypeptide(L)'
;MQRPRFLPDNFMLMLLGTVALASLFPVHGRAAQGLGWLTTVAVSLLFFLHGAKLSRPAILAGIGHWRLHLMVVGATFVLFPLLGWALKPLLSPLVTPQLYIGVLFLCALPSTVQSSIAFTSMARGNMPAAICAASGSTLMGIVFTPLLVGLLLGQSAGMGDPLSAVGRIALQLLVPFILGHLLQPRIGGFVKRRASLLKVVDQGSILLVVYAAFSHAVIDGLWSSMPLPALAGLALICALLLALVMGLLMWSCRRLGFSKEDEIAIVFCGSKKSLVSGVPMANVLFAANVAGAIVLPLMLFHQMQLMVCAVVARRYAARGQPPDMPQQAVPGRA
;
A
#
# COMPACT_ATOMS: atom_id res chain seq x y z
N MET A 1 27.13 -5.16 2.55
CA MET A 1 26.53 -6.51 2.51
C MET A 1 25.14 -6.41 1.88
N GLN A 2 24.90 -7.08 0.75
CA GLN A 2 23.55 -7.11 0.14
C GLN A 2 22.64 -7.99 1.00
N ARG A 3 21.54 -7.43 1.51
CA ARG A 3 20.55 -8.21 2.29
C ARG A 3 19.96 -9.33 1.42
N PRO A 4 19.80 -10.56 1.94
CA PRO A 4 19.20 -11.64 1.18
C PRO A 4 17.78 -11.33 0.71
N ARG A 5 17.44 -11.83 -0.48
CA ARG A 5 16.26 -11.49 -1.30
C ARG A 5 14.90 -11.80 -0.65
N PHE A 6 14.89 -12.61 0.41
CA PHE A 6 13.69 -13.03 1.15
C PHE A 6 13.50 -12.31 2.49
N LEU A 7 14.47 -11.51 2.94
CA LEU A 7 14.32 -10.79 4.19
C LEU A 7 13.29 -9.66 4.05
N PRO A 8 12.35 -9.53 5.00
CA PRO A 8 11.48 -8.36 5.08
C PRO A 8 12.28 -7.07 5.20
N ASP A 9 11.73 -5.97 4.70
CA ASP A 9 12.37 -4.67 4.87
C ASP A 9 12.31 -4.22 6.35
N ASN A 10 13.11 -3.21 6.73
CA ASN A 10 13.17 -2.77 8.13
C ASN A 10 11.79 -2.40 8.68
N PHE A 11 10.95 -1.80 7.84
CA PHE A 11 9.63 -1.38 8.27
C PHE A 11 8.70 -2.57 8.51
N MET A 12 8.70 -3.57 7.63
CA MET A 12 7.97 -4.82 7.83
C MET A 12 8.50 -5.59 9.05
N LEU A 13 9.81 -5.60 9.30
CA LEU A 13 10.37 -6.21 10.52
C LEU A 13 9.86 -5.51 11.78
N MET A 14 9.83 -4.17 11.80
CA MET A 14 9.23 -3.41 12.90
C MET A 14 7.75 -3.74 13.05
N LEU A 15 7.02 -3.83 11.93
CA LEU A 15 5.59 -4.14 11.92
C LEU A 15 5.29 -5.55 12.45
N LEU A 16 6.03 -6.56 12.01
CA LEU A 16 5.96 -7.93 12.51
C LEU A 16 6.32 -7.99 14.00
N GLY A 17 7.36 -7.25 14.41
CA GLY A 17 7.73 -7.11 15.82
C GLY A 17 6.61 -6.49 16.65
N THR A 18 5.91 -5.48 16.11
CA THR A 18 4.74 -4.87 16.74
C THR A 18 3.56 -5.81 16.84
N VAL A 19 3.28 -6.61 15.79
CA VAL A 19 2.24 -7.65 15.83
C VAL A 19 2.55 -8.72 16.87
N ALA A 20 3.82 -9.16 16.95
CA ALA A 20 4.27 -10.10 17.97
C ALA A 20 4.11 -9.49 19.38
N LEU A 21 4.52 -8.23 19.57
CA LEU A 21 4.37 -7.52 20.84
C LEU A 21 2.89 -7.40 21.24
N ALA A 22 2.00 -7.01 20.33
CA ALA A 22 0.57 -6.93 20.58
C ALA A 22 -0.08 -8.30 20.85
N SER A 23 0.49 -9.38 20.30
CA SER A 23 0.01 -10.75 20.52
C SER A 23 0.41 -11.30 21.89
N LEU A 24 1.60 -10.93 22.38
CA LEU A 24 2.13 -11.37 23.68
C LEU A 24 1.68 -10.47 24.83
N PHE A 25 1.58 -9.16 24.56
CA PHE A 25 1.23 -8.13 25.54
C PHE A 25 0.11 -7.23 24.99
N PRO A 26 -1.11 -7.75 24.75
CA PRO A 26 -2.21 -6.92 24.31
C PRO A 26 -2.50 -5.82 25.36
N VAL A 27 -2.94 -4.65 24.90
CA VAL A 27 -3.39 -3.57 25.79
C VAL A 27 -4.90 -3.68 26.04
N HIS A 28 -5.32 -3.54 27.29
CA HIS A 28 -6.71 -3.78 27.71
C HIS A 28 -7.22 -2.66 28.63
N GLY A 29 -8.54 -2.63 28.86
CA GLY A 29 -9.17 -1.76 29.86
C GLY A 29 -8.93 -0.26 29.63
N ARG A 30 -8.65 0.49 30.70
CA ARG A 30 -8.45 1.96 30.64
C ARG A 30 -7.24 2.37 29.79
N ALA A 31 -6.18 1.55 29.77
CA ALA A 31 -5.01 1.82 28.94
C ALA A 31 -5.34 1.75 27.44
N ALA A 32 -6.23 0.84 27.04
CA ALA A 32 -6.70 0.74 25.66
C ALA A 32 -7.48 1.98 25.22
N GLN A 33 -8.29 2.58 26.11
CA GLN A 33 -8.99 3.84 25.82
C GLN A 33 -8.01 4.99 25.59
N GLY A 34 -7.00 5.14 26.44
CA GLY A 34 -5.95 6.15 26.26
C GLY A 34 -5.19 5.97 24.95
N LEU A 35 -4.88 4.72 24.60
CA LEU A 35 -4.25 4.37 23.32
C LEU A 35 -5.15 4.69 22.12
N GLY A 36 -6.47 4.51 22.25
CA GLY A 36 -7.46 4.91 21.23
C GLY A 36 -7.42 6.41 20.92
N TRP A 37 -7.32 7.25 21.94
CA TRP A 37 -7.14 8.71 21.75
C TRP A 37 -5.81 9.03 21.08
N LEU A 38 -4.72 8.40 21.54
CA LEU A 38 -3.39 8.62 20.97
C LEU A 38 -3.32 8.20 19.50
N THR A 39 -3.90 7.07 19.14
CA THR A 39 -3.98 6.59 17.74
C THR A 39 -4.82 7.53 16.87
N THR A 40 -5.91 8.08 17.38
CA THR A 40 -6.73 9.08 16.67
C THR A 40 -5.92 10.33 16.33
N VAL A 41 -5.16 10.85 17.30
CA VAL A 41 -4.27 12.00 17.11
C VAL A 41 -3.14 11.65 16.13
N ALA A 42 -2.53 10.47 16.27
CA ALA A 42 -1.46 10.01 15.40
C ALA A 42 -1.90 9.87 13.94
N VAL A 43 -3.09 9.30 13.68
CA VAL A 43 -3.66 9.19 12.33
C VAL A 43 -3.94 10.58 11.75
N SER A 44 -4.53 11.48 12.55
CA SER A 44 -4.81 12.86 12.11
C SER A 44 -3.53 13.61 11.75
N LEU A 45 -2.49 13.50 12.58
CA LEU A 45 -1.17 14.07 12.31
C LEU A 45 -0.52 13.46 11.06
N LEU A 46 -0.63 12.15 10.88
CA LEU A 46 -0.10 11.44 9.72
C LEU A 46 -0.72 12.00 8.44
N PHE A 47 -2.04 12.10 8.34
CA PHE A 47 -2.71 12.62 7.14
C PHE A 47 -2.44 14.11 6.92
N PHE A 48 -2.34 14.91 7.98
CA PHE A 48 -1.90 16.30 7.90
C PHE A 48 -0.50 16.43 7.27
N LEU A 49 0.46 15.62 7.75
CA LEU A 49 1.81 15.61 7.22
C LEU A 49 1.87 15.13 5.77
N HIS A 50 1.00 14.20 5.37
CA HIS A 50 0.87 13.78 3.98
C HIS A 50 0.39 14.93 3.08
N GLY A 51 -0.62 15.70 3.52
CA GLY A 51 -1.07 16.91 2.82
C GLY A 51 0.03 17.96 2.70
N ALA A 52 0.75 18.21 3.80
CA ALA A 52 1.84 19.18 3.86
C ALA A 52 3.08 18.79 3.03
N LYS A 53 3.26 17.52 2.69
CA LYS A 53 4.34 17.05 1.79
C LYS A 53 4.00 17.29 0.32
N LEU A 54 2.73 17.46 -0.04
CA LEU A 54 2.30 17.55 -1.44
C LEU A 54 2.44 18.98 -2.00
N SER A 55 3.47 19.20 -2.81
CA SER A 55 3.67 20.49 -3.48
C SER A 55 2.85 20.62 -4.77
N ARG A 56 2.21 21.78 -4.98
CA ARG A 56 1.42 22.08 -6.19
C ARG A 56 2.17 21.89 -7.52
N PRO A 57 3.47 22.26 -7.65
CA PRO A 57 4.22 22.01 -8.88
C PRO A 57 4.38 20.51 -9.20
N ALA A 58 4.46 19.65 -8.17
CA ALA A 58 4.54 18.20 -8.37
C ALA A 58 3.22 17.61 -8.90
N ILE A 59 2.08 18.24 -8.60
CA ILE A 59 0.78 17.88 -9.16
C ILE A 59 0.72 18.29 -10.64
N LEU A 60 1.12 19.52 -10.94
CA LEU A 60 1.06 20.09 -12.30
C LEU A 60 2.03 19.43 -13.28
N ALA A 61 3.26 19.11 -12.85
CA ALA A 61 4.25 18.42 -13.67
C ALA A 61 3.81 17.00 -14.10
N GLY A 62 2.81 16.45 -13.41
CA GLY A 62 2.23 15.16 -13.68
C GLY A 62 1.32 15.07 -14.90
N ILE A 63 0.75 16.18 -15.36
CA ILE A 63 -0.36 16.16 -16.32
C ILE A 63 0.09 15.70 -17.72
N GLY A 64 1.39 15.76 -18.04
CA GLY A 64 1.93 15.46 -19.36
C GLY A 64 1.74 14.00 -19.85
N HIS A 65 1.57 13.02 -18.96
CA HIS A 65 1.42 11.60 -19.32
C HIS A 65 0.02 11.04 -18.99
N TRP A 66 -1.04 11.77 -19.34
CA TRP A 66 -2.43 11.43 -18.96
C TRP A 66 -2.85 9.98 -19.28
N ARG A 67 -2.44 9.41 -20.43
CA ARG A 67 -2.73 8.00 -20.80
C ARG A 67 -2.14 7.01 -19.79
N LEU A 68 -0.92 7.25 -19.34
CA LEU A 68 -0.25 6.44 -18.32
C LEU A 68 -0.97 6.58 -16.97
N HIS A 69 -1.33 7.80 -16.59
CA HIS A 69 -2.04 8.04 -15.34
C HIS A 69 -3.40 7.36 -15.32
N LEU A 70 -4.15 7.36 -16.42
CA LEU A 70 -5.40 6.61 -16.54
C LEU A 70 -5.18 5.11 -16.39
N MET A 71 -4.11 4.53 -16.94
CA MET A 71 -3.80 3.12 -16.75
C MET A 71 -3.52 2.78 -15.29
N VAL A 72 -2.73 3.61 -14.59
CA VAL A 72 -2.43 3.41 -13.17
C VAL A 72 -3.67 3.57 -12.29
N VAL A 73 -4.47 4.60 -12.54
CA VAL A 73 -5.73 4.86 -11.80
C VAL A 73 -6.74 3.75 -12.06
N GLY A 74 -6.94 3.39 -13.32
CA GLY A 74 -7.83 2.29 -13.72
C GLY A 74 -7.38 0.96 -13.12
N ALA A 75 -6.08 0.65 -13.13
CA ALA A 75 -5.57 -0.54 -12.46
C ALA A 75 -5.88 -0.51 -10.94
N THR A 76 -5.60 0.62 -10.30
CA THR A 76 -5.68 0.77 -8.85
C THR A 76 -7.12 0.73 -8.33
N PHE A 77 -8.03 1.49 -8.94
CA PHE A 77 -9.38 1.76 -8.43
C PHE A 77 -10.51 1.12 -9.23
N VAL A 78 -10.19 0.44 -10.34
CA VAL A 78 -11.17 -0.32 -11.13
C VAL A 78 -10.77 -1.79 -11.20
N LEU A 79 -9.61 -2.10 -11.79
CA LEU A 79 -9.17 -3.48 -12.02
C LEU A 79 -9.04 -4.27 -10.72
N PHE A 80 -8.30 -3.76 -9.73
CA PHE A 80 -8.14 -4.44 -8.45
C PHE A 80 -9.49 -4.68 -7.73
N PRO A 81 -10.34 -3.66 -7.48
CA PRO A 81 -11.67 -3.85 -6.92
C PRO A 81 -12.51 -4.88 -7.68
N LEU A 82 -12.51 -4.78 -9.02
CA LEU A 82 -13.27 -5.68 -9.87
C LEU A 82 -12.75 -7.12 -9.78
N LEU A 83 -11.44 -7.34 -9.74
CA LEU A 83 -10.86 -8.68 -9.55
C LEU A 83 -11.20 -9.23 -8.15
N GLY A 84 -11.08 -8.43 -7.10
CA GLY A 84 -11.44 -8.82 -5.74
C GLY A 84 -12.91 -9.25 -5.64
N TRP A 85 -13.81 -8.52 -6.30
CA TRP A 85 -15.24 -8.82 -6.31
C TRP A 85 -15.61 -9.98 -7.25
N ALA A 86 -15.13 -9.96 -8.50
CA ALA A 86 -15.48 -10.95 -9.52
C ALA A 86 -14.92 -12.35 -9.20
N LEU A 87 -13.76 -12.42 -8.56
CA LEU A 87 -13.17 -13.69 -8.14
C LEU A 87 -13.74 -14.21 -6.81
N LYS A 88 -14.74 -13.55 -6.20
CA LYS A 88 -15.40 -13.99 -4.96
C LYS A 88 -15.62 -15.51 -4.85
N PRO A 89 -16.23 -16.21 -5.84
CA PRO A 89 -16.48 -17.66 -5.72
C PRO A 89 -15.19 -18.50 -5.62
N LEU A 90 -14.08 -18.00 -6.16
CA LEU A 90 -12.77 -18.63 -6.06
C LEU A 90 -12.03 -18.24 -4.77
N LEU A 91 -12.14 -16.97 -4.34
CA LEU A 91 -11.38 -16.44 -3.21
C LEU A 91 -12.03 -16.80 -1.86
N SER A 92 -13.37 -16.72 -1.75
CA SER A 92 -14.06 -16.90 -0.47
C SER A 92 -13.92 -18.29 0.16
N PRO A 93 -13.79 -19.42 -0.58
CA PRO A 93 -13.53 -20.72 0.03
C PRO A 93 -12.12 -20.87 0.61
N LEU A 94 -11.17 -20.03 0.17
CA LEU A 94 -9.76 -20.14 0.57
C LEU A 94 -9.45 -19.39 1.87
N VAL A 95 -10.32 -18.49 2.31
CA VAL A 95 -10.10 -17.61 3.47
C VAL A 95 -11.35 -17.48 4.33
N THR A 96 -11.19 -17.02 5.56
CA THR A 96 -12.34 -16.70 6.41
C THR A 96 -13.09 -15.47 5.88
N PRO A 97 -14.38 -15.29 6.23
CA PRO A 97 -15.14 -14.11 5.82
C PRO A 97 -14.46 -12.77 6.20
N GLN A 98 -13.84 -12.71 7.38
CA GLN A 98 -13.09 -11.52 7.83
C GLN A 98 -11.84 -11.25 6.98
N LEU A 99 -11.08 -12.30 6.61
CA LEU A 99 -9.93 -12.15 5.73
C LEU A 99 -10.35 -11.74 4.32
N TYR A 100 -11.50 -12.22 3.83
CA TYR A 100 -12.04 -11.80 2.54
C TYR A 100 -12.41 -10.30 2.52
N ILE A 101 -12.97 -9.77 3.61
CA ILE A 101 -13.16 -8.31 3.77
C ILE A 101 -11.81 -7.59 3.67
N GLY A 102 -10.77 -8.12 4.31
CA GLY A 102 -9.41 -7.57 4.19
C GLY A 102 -8.82 -7.64 2.78
N VAL A 103 -9.15 -8.67 1.99
CA VAL A 103 -8.78 -8.78 0.56
C VAL A 103 -9.50 -7.72 -0.28
N LEU A 104 -10.79 -7.49 -0.05
CA LEU A 104 -11.53 -6.43 -0.75
C LEU A 104 -11.01 -5.04 -0.38
N PHE A 105 -10.71 -4.82 0.91
CA PHE A 105 -10.07 -3.60 1.38
C PHE A 105 -8.71 -3.39 0.70
N LEU A 106 -7.84 -4.41 0.67
CA LEU A 106 -6.57 -4.39 -0.06
C LEU A 106 -6.78 -3.98 -1.53
N CYS A 107 -7.80 -4.50 -2.18
CA CYS A 107 -8.12 -4.18 -3.57
C CYS A 107 -8.54 -2.72 -3.76
N ALA A 108 -9.19 -2.09 -2.78
CA ALA A 108 -9.60 -0.69 -2.85
C ALA A 108 -8.46 0.32 -2.59
N LEU A 109 -7.32 -0.12 -2.06
CA LEU A 109 -6.25 0.78 -1.61
C LEU A 109 -5.49 1.47 -2.75
N PRO A 110 -4.91 2.66 -2.47
CA PRO A 110 -4.03 3.33 -3.41
C PRO A 110 -2.68 2.62 -3.57
N SER A 111 -1.93 3.05 -4.57
CA SER A 111 -0.56 2.60 -4.82
C SER A 111 0.46 3.17 -3.84
N THR A 112 1.65 2.55 -3.81
CA THR A 112 2.80 3.01 -3.01
C THR A 112 3.60 4.08 -3.74
N VAL A 113 4.01 5.14 -3.05
CA VAL A 113 4.90 6.17 -3.61
C VAL A 113 6.35 5.68 -3.64
N GLN A 114 6.94 5.42 -2.48
CA GLN A 114 8.37 5.16 -2.35
C GLN A 114 8.84 3.93 -3.13
N SER A 115 8.12 2.81 -3.01
CA SER A 115 8.56 1.56 -3.64
C SER A 115 8.36 1.59 -5.16
N SER A 116 7.29 2.22 -5.67
CA SER A 116 7.08 2.38 -7.11
C SER A 116 8.19 3.23 -7.74
N ILE A 117 8.57 4.34 -7.11
CA ILE A 117 9.67 5.19 -7.55
C ILE A 117 11.00 4.42 -7.53
N ALA A 118 11.30 3.71 -6.43
CA ALA A 118 12.54 2.96 -6.30
C ALA A 118 12.68 1.85 -7.35
N PHE A 119 11.63 1.05 -7.58
CA PHE A 119 11.67 -0.03 -8.58
C PHE A 119 11.66 0.50 -10.01
N THR A 120 10.94 1.59 -10.29
CA THR A 120 10.98 2.24 -11.60
C THR A 120 12.38 2.75 -11.90
N SER A 121 13.06 3.35 -10.92
CA SER A 121 14.44 3.83 -11.05
C SER A 121 15.40 2.68 -11.34
N MET A 122 15.32 1.61 -10.52
CA MET A 122 16.16 0.43 -10.68
C MET A 122 15.97 -0.23 -12.05
N ALA A 123 14.74 -0.23 -12.56
CA ALA A 123 14.39 -0.78 -13.87
C ALA A 123 14.68 0.16 -15.04
N ARG A 124 15.16 1.39 -14.79
CA ARG A 124 15.40 2.45 -15.80
C ARG A 124 14.12 2.88 -16.53
N GLY A 125 13.01 2.97 -15.81
CA GLY A 125 11.72 3.44 -16.35
C GLY A 125 11.50 4.95 -16.25
N ASN A 126 10.30 5.40 -16.63
CA ASN A 126 9.91 6.82 -16.59
C ASN A 126 9.68 7.30 -15.14
N MET A 127 10.74 7.85 -14.55
CA MET A 127 10.76 8.32 -13.16
C MET A 127 9.79 9.48 -12.87
N PRO A 128 9.74 10.55 -13.68
CA PRO A 128 8.75 11.62 -13.50
C PRO A 128 7.31 11.09 -13.51
N ALA A 129 6.97 10.22 -14.47
CA ALA A 129 5.64 9.63 -14.55
C ALA A 129 5.31 8.77 -13.33
N ALA A 130 6.26 7.95 -12.84
CA ALA A 130 6.06 7.14 -11.65
C ALA A 130 5.86 7.97 -10.37
N ILE A 131 6.61 9.07 -10.21
CA ILE A 131 6.44 9.99 -9.08
C ILE A 131 5.03 10.59 -9.09
N CYS A 132 4.60 11.10 -10.24
CA CYS A 132 3.26 11.66 -10.36
C CYS A 132 2.18 10.59 -10.15
N ALA A 133 2.24 9.47 -10.87
CA ALA A 133 1.19 8.46 -10.86
C ALA A 133 1.00 7.86 -9.46
N ALA A 134 2.10 7.55 -8.76
CA ALA A 134 2.02 7.00 -7.42
C ALA A 134 1.50 8.02 -6.40
N SER A 135 1.96 9.28 -6.50
CA SER A 135 1.48 10.35 -5.61
C SER A 135 0.00 10.65 -5.86
N GLY A 136 -0.40 10.82 -7.12
CA GLY A 136 -1.79 11.02 -7.53
C GLY A 136 -2.70 9.87 -7.08
N SER A 137 -2.25 8.63 -7.22
CA SER A 137 -2.96 7.45 -6.70
C SER A 137 -3.17 7.52 -5.18
N THR A 138 -2.13 7.86 -4.39
CA THR A 138 -2.28 8.05 -2.95
C THR A 138 -3.32 9.11 -2.60
N LEU A 139 -3.32 10.24 -3.30
CA LEU A 139 -4.28 11.34 -3.08
C LEU A 139 -5.70 10.95 -3.43
N MET A 140 -5.91 10.42 -4.63
CA MET A 140 -7.21 9.88 -5.04
C MET A 140 -7.68 8.80 -4.08
N GLY A 141 -6.75 7.99 -3.56
CA GLY A 141 -7.05 6.94 -2.59
C GLY A 141 -7.72 7.45 -1.32
N ILE A 142 -7.34 8.62 -0.82
CA ILE A 142 -7.95 9.23 0.37
C ILE A 142 -9.46 9.38 0.20
N VAL A 143 -9.92 9.68 -1.02
CA VAL A 143 -11.33 9.88 -1.34
C VAL A 143 -11.98 8.60 -1.89
N PHE A 144 -11.31 7.89 -2.79
CA PHE A 144 -11.89 6.74 -3.50
C PHE A 144 -11.89 5.46 -2.68
N THR A 145 -10.88 5.21 -1.84
CA THR A 145 -10.83 3.97 -1.03
C THR A 145 -12.07 3.83 -0.16
N PRO A 146 -12.47 4.84 0.64
CA PRO A 146 -13.68 4.75 1.48
C PRO A 146 -14.95 4.44 0.67
N LEU A 147 -15.11 5.11 -0.48
CA LEU A 147 -16.27 4.95 -1.35
C LEU A 147 -16.31 3.55 -1.97
N LEU A 148 -15.17 3.06 -2.46
CA LEU A 148 -15.04 1.72 -3.03
C LEU A 148 -15.27 0.65 -1.97
N VAL A 149 -14.75 0.82 -0.75
CA VAL A 149 -14.97 -0.11 0.36
C VAL A 149 -16.46 -0.18 0.70
N GLY A 150 -17.14 0.97 0.83
CA GLY A 150 -18.58 1.02 1.07
C GLY A 150 -19.39 0.32 -0.04
N LEU A 151 -19.00 0.52 -1.30
CA LEU A 151 -19.64 -0.12 -2.45
C LEU A 151 -19.40 -1.65 -2.48
N LEU A 152 -18.17 -2.09 -2.26
CA LEU A 152 -17.76 -3.50 -2.35
C LEU A 152 -18.33 -4.35 -1.20
N LEU A 153 -18.43 -3.76 -0.01
CA LEU A 153 -18.86 -4.48 1.18
C LEU A 153 -20.36 -4.41 1.41
N GLY A 154 -21.07 -3.41 0.86
CA GLY A 154 -22.51 -3.24 1.05
C GLY A 154 -22.91 -3.22 2.54
N GLN A 155 -24.16 -3.53 2.87
CA GLN A 155 -24.65 -3.64 4.26
C GLN A 155 -24.12 -4.88 5.02
N SER A 156 -22.96 -5.42 4.64
CA SER A 156 -22.39 -6.58 5.34
C SER A 156 -22.07 -6.22 6.79
N ALA A 157 -22.53 -7.08 7.72
CA ALA A 157 -22.63 -6.84 9.15
C ALA A 157 -21.36 -6.24 9.79
N GLY A 158 -21.49 -5.03 10.33
CA GLY A 158 -20.45 -4.36 11.13
C GLY A 158 -20.08 -2.95 10.66
N MET A 159 -20.42 -2.58 9.43
CA MET A 159 -20.38 -1.19 8.98
C MET A 159 -21.70 -0.53 9.40
N GLY A 160 -21.64 0.53 10.22
CA GLY A 160 -22.81 1.39 10.46
C GLY A 160 -23.29 2.04 9.15
N ASP A 161 -24.24 2.99 9.22
CA ASP A 161 -24.74 3.68 8.02
C ASP A 161 -23.56 4.13 7.10
N PRO A 162 -23.45 3.57 5.88
CA PRO A 162 -22.32 3.83 4.97
C PRO A 162 -22.08 5.32 4.73
N LEU A 163 -23.14 6.13 4.75
CA LEU A 163 -23.06 7.57 4.58
C LEU A 163 -22.37 8.23 5.79
N SER A 164 -22.73 7.81 6.99
CA SER A 164 -22.12 8.27 8.24
C SER A 164 -20.65 7.82 8.37
N ALA A 165 -20.32 6.62 7.91
CA ALA A 165 -18.94 6.12 7.87
C ALA A 165 -18.12 6.97 6.91
N VAL A 166 -18.58 7.17 5.66
CA VAL A 166 -17.95 8.04 4.66
C VAL A 166 -17.73 9.46 5.19
N GLY A 167 -18.73 10.03 5.89
CA GLY A 167 -18.60 11.34 6.54
C GLY A 167 -17.53 11.39 7.62
N ARG A 168 -17.47 10.39 8.52
CA ARG A 168 -16.41 10.28 9.53
C ARG A 168 -15.02 10.12 8.91
N ILE A 169 -14.92 9.36 7.83
CA ILE A 169 -13.66 9.14 7.12
C ILE A 169 -13.20 10.42 6.42
N ALA A 170 -14.12 11.17 5.80
CA ALA A 170 -13.82 12.48 5.25
C ALA A 170 -13.36 13.44 6.38
N LEU A 171 -14.03 13.46 7.52
CA LEU A 171 -13.63 14.31 8.65
C LEU A 171 -12.27 13.90 9.27
N GLN A 172 -12.00 12.61 9.41
CA GLN A 172 -10.80 12.14 10.13
C GLN A 172 -9.57 12.02 9.23
N LEU A 173 -9.75 11.73 7.93
CA LEU A 173 -8.64 11.58 6.99
C LEU A 173 -8.52 12.77 6.04
N LEU A 174 -9.64 13.20 5.44
CA LEU A 174 -9.63 14.21 4.38
C LEU A 174 -9.44 15.63 4.94
N VAL A 175 -10.09 16.00 6.05
CA VAL A 175 -9.93 17.33 6.66
C VAL A 175 -8.48 17.60 7.09
N PRO A 176 -7.81 16.77 7.91
CA PRO A 176 -6.42 17.03 8.29
C PRO A 176 -5.50 17.06 7.07
N PHE A 177 -5.75 16.18 6.09
CA PHE A 177 -5.03 16.21 4.82
C PHE A 177 -5.18 17.56 4.08
N ILE A 178 -6.41 18.05 3.91
CA ILE A 178 -6.70 19.33 3.25
C ILE A 178 -6.02 20.47 4.01
N LEU A 179 -6.14 20.51 5.34
CA LEU A 179 -5.50 21.54 6.18
C LEU A 179 -3.98 21.52 5.99
N GLY A 180 -3.37 20.34 6.00
CA GLY A 180 -1.94 20.18 5.73
C GLY A 180 -1.55 20.68 4.34
N HIS A 181 -2.35 20.36 3.32
CA HIS A 181 -2.12 20.80 1.95
C HIS A 181 -2.28 22.31 1.77
N LEU A 182 -3.29 22.92 2.38
CA LEU A 182 -3.50 24.37 2.36
C LEU A 182 -2.35 25.12 3.05
N LEU A 183 -1.79 24.54 4.12
CA LEU A 183 -0.63 25.09 4.83
C LEU A 183 0.70 24.81 4.11
N GLN A 184 0.73 23.89 3.13
CA GLN A 184 1.95 23.47 2.44
C GLN A 184 2.83 24.61 1.89
N PRO A 185 2.30 25.72 1.34
CA PRO A 185 3.14 26.83 0.89
C PRO A 185 3.94 27.48 2.03
N ARG A 186 3.41 27.47 3.27
CA ARG A 186 4.06 28.06 4.44
C ARG A 186 5.00 27.07 5.14
N ILE A 187 4.56 25.83 5.36
CA ILE A 187 5.31 24.83 6.14
C ILE A 187 6.12 23.85 5.27
N GLY A 188 5.92 23.83 3.96
CA GLY A 188 6.54 22.86 3.05
C GLY A 188 8.07 22.90 3.05
N GLY A 189 8.67 24.09 3.20
CA GLY A 189 10.12 24.23 3.35
C GLY A 189 10.66 23.64 4.67
N PHE A 190 9.89 23.74 5.76
CA PHE A 190 10.21 23.08 7.03
C PHE A 190 10.06 21.56 6.92
N VAL A 191 8.95 21.09 6.34
CA VAL A 191 8.66 19.67 6.10
C VAL A 191 9.77 19.01 5.29
N LYS A 192 10.24 19.66 4.21
CA LYS A 192 11.37 19.18 3.40
C LYS A 192 12.67 19.12 4.20
N ARG A 193 12.97 20.15 5.01
CA ARG A 193 14.20 20.19 5.84
C ARG A 193 14.22 19.12 6.94
N ARG A 194 13.05 18.72 7.47
CA ARG A 194 12.91 17.75 8.55
C ARG A 194 12.38 16.39 8.08
N ALA A 195 12.55 16.05 6.80
CA ALA A 195 11.97 14.85 6.20
C ALA A 195 12.37 13.54 6.92
N SER A 196 13.59 13.44 7.46
CA SER A 196 14.05 12.27 8.22
C SER A 196 13.29 12.07 9.53
N LEU A 197 13.10 13.13 10.32
CA LEU A 197 12.30 13.10 11.55
C LEU A 197 10.84 12.81 11.25
N LEU A 198 10.28 13.43 10.21
CA LEU A 198 8.90 13.18 9.79
C LEU A 198 8.68 11.75 9.33
N LYS A 199 9.69 11.08 8.76
CA LYS A 199 9.61 9.66 8.43
C LYS A 199 9.49 8.79 9.69
N VAL A 200 10.20 9.12 10.76
CA VAL A 200 10.11 8.40 12.05
C VAL A 200 8.73 8.61 12.67
N VAL A 201 8.21 9.84 12.66
CA VAL A 201 6.85 10.14 13.14
C VAL A 201 5.80 9.36 12.35
N ASP A 202 5.94 9.31 11.03
CA ASP A 202 5.03 8.59 10.12
C ASP A 202 5.02 7.08 10.41
N GLN A 203 6.20 6.45 10.43
CA GLN A 203 6.33 5.03 10.74
C GLN A 203 5.89 4.70 12.17
N GLY A 204 6.27 5.52 13.15
CA GLY A 204 5.86 5.35 14.54
C GLY A 204 4.35 5.44 14.74
N SER A 205 3.69 6.36 14.03
CA SER A 205 2.22 6.48 14.04
C SER A 205 1.56 5.21 13.48
N ILE A 206 2.10 4.64 12.39
CA ILE A 206 1.58 3.40 11.80
C ILE A 206 1.77 2.21 12.76
N LEU A 207 2.95 2.08 13.38
CA LEU A 207 3.22 1.02 14.34
C LEU A 207 2.30 1.13 15.56
N LEU A 208 2.08 2.34 16.08
CA LEU A 208 1.14 2.58 17.17
C LEU A 208 -0.28 2.11 16.83
N VAL A 209 -0.75 2.45 15.62
CA VAL A 209 -2.07 2.04 15.12
C VAL A 209 -2.17 0.52 14.99
N VAL A 210 -1.15 -0.13 14.41
CA VAL A 210 -1.10 -1.59 14.31
C VAL A 210 -1.10 -2.23 15.69
N TYR A 211 -0.31 -1.72 16.64
CA TYR A 211 -0.26 -2.24 17.99
C TYR A 211 -1.64 -2.21 18.66
N ALA A 212 -2.35 -1.08 18.56
CA ALA A 212 -3.69 -0.92 19.11
C ALA A 212 -4.69 -1.88 18.47
N ALA A 213 -4.73 -1.93 17.13
CA ALA A 213 -5.66 -2.75 16.37
C ALA A 213 -5.43 -4.27 16.61
N PHE A 214 -4.17 -4.71 16.61
CA PHE A 214 -3.84 -6.10 16.90
C PHE A 214 -4.07 -6.47 18.36
N SER A 215 -3.82 -5.56 19.30
CA SER A 215 -4.13 -5.80 20.71
C SER A 215 -5.62 -6.12 20.88
N HIS A 216 -6.50 -5.30 20.31
CA HIS A 216 -7.94 -5.55 20.31
C HIS A 216 -8.32 -6.86 19.61
N ALA A 217 -7.78 -7.10 18.41
CA ALA A 217 -8.09 -8.31 17.67
C ALA A 217 -7.66 -9.58 18.41
N VAL A 218 -6.49 -9.58 19.07
CA VAL A 218 -5.98 -10.72 19.84
C VAL A 218 -6.86 -11.02 21.04
N ILE A 219 -7.34 -9.98 21.74
CA ILE A 219 -8.30 -10.11 22.84
C ILE A 219 -9.61 -10.75 22.36
N ASP A 220 -10.07 -10.34 21.17
CA ASP A 220 -11.26 -10.87 20.51
C ASP A 220 -11.04 -12.25 19.85
N GLY A 221 -9.89 -12.89 20.07
CA GLY A 221 -9.62 -14.26 19.59
C GLY A 221 -9.15 -14.33 18.14
N LEU A 222 -8.35 -13.37 17.66
CA LEU A 222 -7.79 -13.38 16.29
C LEU A 222 -7.15 -14.73 15.92
N TRP A 223 -6.31 -15.28 16.79
CA TRP A 223 -5.52 -16.48 16.49
C TRP A 223 -6.35 -17.76 16.48
N SER A 224 -7.42 -17.84 17.28
CA SER A 224 -8.37 -18.95 17.21
C SER A 224 -9.26 -18.87 15.97
N SER A 225 -9.50 -17.65 15.47
CA SER A 225 -10.35 -17.36 14.31
C SER A 225 -9.61 -17.47 12.96
N MET A 226 -8.30 -17.71 12.97
CA MET A 226 -7.43 -17.71 11.78
C MET A 226 -6.66 -19.02 11.63
N PRO A 227 -7.30 -20.08 11.11
CA PRO A 227 -6.64 -21.36 10.94
C PRO A 227 -5.54 -21.25 9.86
N LEU A 228 -4.45 -22.02 10.02
CA LEU A 228 -3.31 -22.04 9.08
C LEU A 228 -3.70 -22.19 7.60
N PRO A 229 -4.68 -23.04 7.22
CA PRO A 229 -5.17 -23.12 5.84
C PRO A 229 -5.68 -21.79 5.29
N ALA A 230 -6.34 -20.96 6.10
CA ALA A 230 -6.83 -19.66 5.66
C ALA A 230 -5.68 -18.67 5.41
N LEU A 231 -4.57 -18.77 6.17
CA LEU A 231 -3.37 -17.96 5.92
C LEU A 231 -2.64 -18.40 4.64
N ALA A 232 -2.58 -19.71 4.37
CA ALA A 232 -2.04 -20.23 3.11
C ALA A 232 -2.91 -19.83 1.92
N GLY A 233 -4.23 -19.92 2.06
CA GLY A 233 -5.20 -19.44 1.06
C GLY A 233 -5.04 -17.94 0.80
N LEU A 234 -4.86 -17.13 1.84
CA LEU A 234 -4.58 -15.70 1.70
C LEU A 234 -3.28 -15.42 0.92
N ALA A 235 -2.21 -16.17 1.19
CA ALA A 235 -0.96 -16.05 0.44
C ALA A 235 -1.19 -16.34 -1.05
N LEU A 236 -1.94 -17.40 -1.36
CA LEU A 236 -2.29 -17.77 -2.73
C LEU A 236 -3.13 -16.67 -3.41
N ILE A 237 -4.13 -16.12 -2.73
CA ILE A 237 -4.96 -15.02 -3.24
C ILE A 237 -4.10 -13.80 -3.58
N CYS A 238 -3.25 -13.38 -2.65
CA CYS A 238 -2.40 -12.20 -2.85
C CYS A 238 -1.37 -12.42 -3.98
N ALA A 239 -0.83 -13.64 -4.11
CA ALA A 239 0.04 -14.01 -5.24
C ALA A 239 -0.72 -13.99 -6.58
N LEU A 240 -1.93 -14.56 -6.60
CA LEU A 240 -2.81 -14.58 -7.78
C LEU A 240 -3.18 -13.16 -8.24
N LEU A 241 -3.66 -12.32 -7.33
CA LEU A 241 -4.02 -10.93 -7.62
C LEU A 241 -2.82 -10.15 -8.18
N LEU A 242 -1.66 -10.28 -7.55
CA LEU A 242 -0.44 -9.61 -8.02
C LEU A 242 -0.03 -10.10 -9.41
N ALA A 243 -0.05 -11.41 -9.65
CA ALA A 243 0.30 -12.01 -10.94
C ALA A 243 -0.66 -11.56 -12.05
N LEU A 244 -1.98 -11.62 -11.80
CA LEU A 244 -3.00 -11.19 -12.74
C LEU A 244 -2.87 -9.71 -13.09
N VAL A 245 -2.79 -8.83 -12.08
CA VAL A 245 -2.69 -7.38 -12.34
C VAL A 245 -1.39 -7.03 -13.07
N MET A 246 -0.25 -7.56 -12.64
CA MET A 246 1.02 -7.31 -13.34
C MET A 246 1.00 -7.84 -14.78
N GLY A 247 0.48 -9.05 -14.99
CA GLY A 247 0.36 -9.67 -16.32
C GLY A 247 -0.54 -8.87 -17.25
N LEU A 248 -1.73 -8.48 -16.78
CA LEU A 248 -2.68 -7.66 -17.52
C LEU A 248 -2.10 -6.28 -17.84
N LEU A 249 -1.44 -5.61 -16.89
CA LEU A 249 -0.80 -4.31 -17.14
C LEU A 249 0.30 -4.42 -18.20
N MET A 250 1.20 -5.41 -18.10
CA MET A 250 2.25 -5.63 -19.09
C MET A 250 1.66 -5.92 -20.48
N TRP A 251 0.63 -6.76 -20.56
CA TRP A 251 -0.04 -7.08 -21.81
C TRP A 251 -0.73 -5.86 -22.43
N SER A 252 -1.50 -5.11 -21.64
CA SER A 252 -2.20 -3.90 -22.07
C SER A 252 -1.24 -2.81 -22.52
N CYS A 253 -0.12 -2.60 -21.81
CA CYS A 253 0.89 -1.60 -22.20
C CYS A 253 1.47 -1.90 -23.60
N ARG A 254 1.78 -3.17 -23.87
CA ARG A 254 2.32 -3.60 -25.17
C ARG A 254 1.31 -3.47 -26.29
N ARG A 255 0.04 -3.79 -26.02
CA ARG A 255 -1.06 -3.65 -26.99
C ARG A 255 -1.37 -2.19 -27.33
N LEU A 256 -1.27 -1.30 -26.35
CA LEU A 256 -1.57 0.13 -26.51
C LEU A 256 -0.38 0.96 -27.02
N GLY A 257 0.76 0.31 -27.30
CA GLY A 257 1.93 0.95 -27.88
C GLY A 257 2.72 1.86 -26.94
N PHE A 258 2.68 1.62 -25.62
CA PHE A 258 3.49 2.39 -24.67
C PHE A 258 4.99 2.09 -24.85
N SER A 259 5.82 3.09 -24.60
CA SER A 259 7.28 2.90 -24.51
C SER A 259 7.63 1.96 -23.36
N LYS A 260 8.86 1.45 -23.35
CA LYS A 260 9.27 0.51 -22.31
C LYS A 260 9.40 1.19 -20.95
N GLU A 261 9.84 2.42 -20.96
CA GLU A 261 9.97 3.28 -19.80
C GLU A 261 8.61 3.55 -19.15
N ASP A 262 7.58 3.77 -19.98
CA ASP A 262 6.20 3.98 -19.52
C ASP A 262 5.55 2.68 -19.05
N GLU A 263 5.77 1.54 -19.73
CA GLU A 263 5.30 0.22 -19.26
C GLU A 263 5.84 -0.09 -17.86
N ILE A 264 7.12 0.18 -17.61
CA ILE A 264 7.75 -0.04 -16.30
C ILE A 264 7.06 0.81 -15.23
N ALA A 265 6.83 2.09 -15.50
CA ALA A 265 6.13 2.98 -14.58
C ALA A 265 4.68 2.53 -14.34
N ILE A 266 3.93 2.16 -15.39
CA ILE A 266 2.55 1.66 -15.28
C ILE A 266 2.49 0.38 -14.46
N VAL A 267 3.35 -0.59 -14.74
CA VAL A 267 3.35 -1.88 -14.04
C VAL A 267 3.66 -1.68 -12.56
N PHE A 268 4.70 -0.91 -12.23
CA PHE A 268 5.08 -0.73 -10.84
C PHE A 268 4.15 0.16 -10.03
N CYS A 269 3.60 1.22 -10.63
CA CYS A 269 2.62 2.07 -9.97
C CYS A 269 1.23 1.41 -9.93
N GLY A 270 0.85 0.65 -10.96
CA GLY A 270 -0.49 0.07 -11.08
C GLY A 270 -0.69 -1.24 -10.31
N SER A 271 0.37 -2.02 -10.05
CA SER A 271 0.26 -3.32 -9.38
C SER A 271 0.48 -3.30 -7.87
N LYS A 272 0.89 -2.16 -7.31
CA LYS A 272 1.22 -2.05 -5.88
C LYS A 272 0.08 -1.50 -5.06
N LYS A 273 0.05 -1.89 -3.79
CA LYS A 273 -0.89 -1.40 -2.77
C LYS A 273 -0.15 -0.89 -1.55
N SER A 274 -0.59 0.26 -1.04
CA SER A 274 0.07 1.00 0.03
C SER A 274 -0.33 0.48 1.41
N LEU A 275 0.59 -0.21 2.07
CA LEU A 275 0.46 -0.54 3.49
C LEU A 275 0.51 0.71 4.36
N VAL A 276 1.41 1.65 4.04
CA VAL A 276 1.61 2.92 4.76
C VAL A 276 0.31 3.72 4.85
N SER A 277 -0.44 3.77 3.75
CA SER A 277 -1.74 4.45 3.71
C SER A 277 -2.87 3.55 4.22
N GLY A 278 -2.81 2.24 3.92
CA GLY A 278 -3.88 1.30 4.21
C GLY A 278 -4.07 1.00 5.68
N VAL A 279 -3.00 0.92 6.48
CA VAL A 279 -3.12 0.66 7.93
C VAL A 279 -3.89 1.77 8.64
N PRO A 280 -3.50 3.06 8.52
CA PRO A 280 -4.28 4.16 9.08
C PRO A 280 -5.74 4.19 8.60
N MET A 281 -5.97 3.90 7.31
CA MET A 281 -7.32 3.85 6.75
C MET A 281 -8.14 2.72 7.36
N ALA A 282 -7.56 1.52 7.54
CA ALA A 282 -8.26 0.39 8.15
C ALA A 282 -8.76 0.72 9.56
N ASN A 283 -7.93 1.40 10.35
CA ASN A 283 -8.27 1.77 11.73
C ASN A 283 -9.39 2.81 11.83
N VAL A 284 -9.63 3.58 10.77
CA VAL A 284 -10.73 4.54 10.69
C VAL A 284 -11.98 3.90 10.08
N LEU A 285 -11.80 3.02 9.10
CA LEU A 285 -12.87 2.37 8.33
C LEU A 285 -13.56 1.24 9.10
N PHE A 286 -12.82 0.53 9.94
CA PHE A 286 -13.29 -0.69 10.59
C PHE A 286 -13.20 -0.56 12.11
N ALA A 287 -14.10 -1.26 12.80
CA ALA A 287 -14.02 -1.38 14.25
C ALA A 287 -12.69 -2.01 14.69
N ALA A 288 -12.17 -1.60 15.84
CA ALA A 288 -10.82 -1.97 16.30
C ALA A 288 -10.59 -3.48 16.36
N ASN A 289 -11.63 -4.26 16.69
CA ASN A 289 -11.55 -5.71 16.77
C ASN A 289 -11.44 -6.43 15.43
N VAL A 290 -12.02 -5.89 14.36
CA VAL A 290 -11.87 -6.43 12.99
C VAL A 290 -10.69 -5.81 12.24
N ALA A 291 -10.25 -4.62 12.62
CA ALA A 291 -9.16 -3.91 11.95
C ALA A 291 -7.85 -4.72 11.92
N GLY A 292 -7.51 -5.43 13.00
CA GLY A 292 -6.31 -6.29 13.05
C GLY A 292 -6.32 -7.40 12.00
N ALA A 293 -7.47 -8.08 11.84
CA ALA A 293 -7.65 -9.12 10.82
C ALA A 293 -7.55 -8.58 9.39
N ILE A 294 -8.08 -7.37 9.17
CA ILE A 294 -8.10 -6.70 7.86
C ILE A 294 -6.71 -6.23 7.41
N VAL A 295 -5.82 -5.93 8.36
CA VAL A 295 -4.44 -5.50 8.07
C VAL A 295 -3.56 -6.67 7.60
N LEU A 296 -3.88 -7.92 7.94
CA LEU A 296 -3.07 -9.09 7.57
C LEU A 296 -2.91 -9.29 6.05
N PRO A 297 -3.98 -9.26 5.23
CA PRO A 297 -3.87 -9.26 3.77
C PRO A 297 -2.93 -8.18 3.22
N LEU A 298 -2.97 -6.97 3.77
CA LEU A 298 -2.10 -5.86 3.36
C LEU A 298 -0.64 -6.17 3.65
N MET A 299 -0.32 -6.69 4.84
CA MET A 299 1.04 -7.03 5.24
C MET A 299 1.63 -8.09 4.31
N LEU A 300 0.86 -9.15 4.05
CA LEU A 300 1.28 -10.25 3.20
C LEU A 300 1.46 -9.81 1.74
N PHE A 301 0.47 -9.08 1.20
CA PHE A 301 0.57 -8.53 -0.15
C PHE A 301 1.76 -7.58 -0.29
N HIS A 302 1.99 -6.71 0.70
CA HIS A 302 3.11 -5.78 0.71
C HIS A 302 4.45 -6.50 0.64
N GLN A 303 4.63 -7.56 1.42
CA GLN A 303 5.88 -8.31 1.37
C GLN A 303 6.08 -9.00 0.02
N MET A 304 5.03 -9.62 -0.52
CA MET A 304 5.11 -10.30 -1.82
C MET A 304 5.34 -9.34 -2.97
N GLN A 305 4.68 -8.18 -3.01
CA GLN A 305 4.89 -7.19 -4.08
C GLN A 305 6.33 -6.68 -4.09
N LEU A 306 6.98 -6.49 -2.93
CA LEU A 306 8.38 -6.06 -2.89
C LEU A 306 9.32 -7.13 -3.47
N MET A 307 9.12 -8.39 -3.07
CA MET A 307 9.91 -9.52 -3.58
C MET A 307 9.75 -9.66 -5.10
N VAL A 308 8.51 -9.72 -5.60
CA VAL A 308 8.23 -9.88 -7.03
C VAL A 308 8.71 -8.67 -7.83
N CYS A 309 8.44 -7.44 -7.37
CA CYS A 309 8.87 -6.23 -8.08
C CYS A 309 10.40 -6.11 -8.14
N ALA A 310 11.14 -6.56 -7.12
CA ALA A 310 12.60 -6.57 -7.16
C ALA A 310 13.13 -7.48 -8.29
N VAL A 311 12.52 -8.64 -8.48
CA VAL A 311 12.87 -9.58 -9.56
C VAL A 311 12.55 -9.00 -10.92
N VAL A 312 11.32 -8.48 -11.07
CA VAL A 312 10.84 -7.89 -12.31
C VAL A 312 11.67 -6.67 -12.70
N ALA A 313 12.02 -5.81 -11.74
CA ALA A 313 12.83 -4.62 -11.99
C ALA A 313 14.26 -4.97 -12.45
N ARG A 314 14.89 -6.00 -11.88
CA ARG A 314 16.19 -6.49 -12.37
C ARG A 314 16.10 -7.04 -13.78
N ARG A 315 15.03 -7.79 -14.11
CA ARG A 315 14.78 -8.27 -15.47
C ARG A 315 14.57 -7.13 -16.46
N TYR A 316 13.88 -6.07 -16.07
CA TYR A 316 13.76 -4.87 -16.91
C TYR A 316 15.12 -4.19 -17.11
N ALA A 317 15.91 -4.03 -16.05
CA ALA A 317 17.22 -3.38 -16.12
C ALA A 317 18.21 -4.13 -17.04
N ALA A 318 18.10 -5.45 -17.15
CA ALA A 318 18.95 -6.28 -18.00
C ALA A 318 18.68 -6.14 -19.52
N ARG A 319 17.60 -5.45 -19.94
CA ARG A 319 17.21 -5.31 -21.36
C ARG A 319 18.21 -4.57 -22.26
N GLY A 320 19.26 -3.97 -21.70
CA GLY A 320 20.27 -3.21 -22.44
C GLY A 320 21.72 -3.63 -22.16
N GLN A 321 21.95 -4.77 -21.50
CA GLN A 321 23.29 -5.34 -21.37
C GLN A 321 23.51 -6.33 -22.54
N PRO A 322 24.56 -6.17 -23.36
CA PRO A 322 24.99 -7.24 -24.24
C PRO A 322 25.25 -8.50 -23.39
N PRO A 323 24.96 -9.72 -23.90
CA PRO A 323 25.38 -10.93 -23.21
C PRO A 323 26.89 -10.83 -22.95
N ASP A 324 27.33 -11.07 -21.70
CA ASP A 324 28.73 -11.03 -21.31
C ASP A 324 29.55 -11.78 -22.36
N MET A 325 30.32 -11.06 -23.19
CA MET A 325 31.32 -11.72 -24.01
C MET A 325 32.31 -12.34 -23.03
N PRO A 326 32.63 -13.65 -23.16
CA PRO A 326 33.64 -14.26 -22.33
C PRO A 326 34.90 -13.40 -22.38
N GLN A 327 35.42 -13.02 -21.19
CA GLN A 327 36.68 -12.31 -21.07
C GLN A 327 37.73 -13.05 -21.91
N GLN A 328 38.06 -12.50 -23.08
CA GLN A 328 39.19 -12.98 -23.84
C GLN A 328 40.41 -12.71 -22.97
N ALA A 329 41.00 -13.80 -22.48
CA ALA A 329 42.29 -13.77 -21.81
C ALA A 329 43.26 -13.02 -22.73
N VAL A 330 43.71 -11.86 -22.26
CA VAL A 330 44.82 -11.13 -22.89
C VAL A 330 46.01 -12.10 -22.90
N PRO A 331 46.53 -12.51 -24.07
CA PRO A 331 47.73 -13.33 -24.09
C PRO A 331 48.85 -12.50 -23.48
N GLY A 332 49.46 -13.03 -22.42
CA GLY A 332 50.62 -12.43 -21.78
C GLY A 332 51.70 -12.13 -22.82
N ARG A 333 52.17 -10.88 -22.83
CA ARG A 333 53.39 -10.53 -23.55
C ARG A 333 54.55 -11.23 -22.84
N ALA A 334 55.27 -12.05 -23.62
CA ALA A 334 56.57 -12.61 -23.29
C ALA A 334 57.61 -11.51 -23.05
#